data_AF-A0A6J0N637-F1
#
_entry.id   AF-A0A6J0N637-F1
#
_cell.length_a   1.000
_cell.length_b   1.000
_cell.length_c   1.000
_cell.angle_alpha   90.00
_cell.angle_beta   90.00
_cell.angle_gamma   90.00
#
_symmetry.space_group_name_H-M   'P 1'
#
loop_
_entity.id
_entity.type
_entity.pdbx_description
1 polymer ?
#
loop_
_entity_poly.entity_id
_entity_poly.type
_entity_poly.pdbx_seq_one_letter_code
_entity_poly.pdbx_strand_id
1 'polypeptide(L)'
;MEDEKKSLRLRDKHILSFPFDTKLPQCVNTTCLSRPPKVTIVDRGVSASVFVDNAAYRTFLRSKFNATAIDMESAAVALICHQQALPFVVIRSLSNLAGGGSDVSNEADLFGSLAAQNSVDVLMKFVGLLPTHKSKD
;
A
#
# COMPACT_ATOMS: atom_id res chain seq x y z
N MET A 1 -18.32 -3.01 -18.30
CA MET A 1 -17.92 -1.81 -17.54
C MET A 1 -16.42 -1.76 -17.60
N GLU A 2 -15.90 -0.71 -18.23
CA GLU A 2 -14.68 -0.72 -19.04
C GLU A 2 -13.37 -0.97 -18.27
N ASP A 3 -12.44 -1.54 -19.03
CA ASP A 3 -11.09 -1.96 -18.70
C ASP A 3 -10.18 -0.74 -18.50
N GLU A 4 -10.24 -0.12 -17.31
CA GLU A 4 -9.35 0.98 -16.97
C GLU A 4 -8.02 0.42 -16.40
N LYS A 5 -7.11 0.04 -17.30
CA LYS A 5 -5.70 -0.18 -16.95
C LYS A 5 -5.13 1.12 -16.40
N LYS A 6 -5.24 1.32 -15.08
CA LYS A 6 -4.59 2.43 -14.39
C LYS A 6 -3.09 2.30 -14.61
N SER A 7 -2.50 3.23 -15.36
CA SER A 7 -1.05 3.33 -15.50
C SER A 7 -0.52 4.24 -14.39
N LEU A 8 0.54 3.83 -13.70
CA LEU A 8 1.31 4.77 -12.88
C LEU A 8 2.29 5.50 -13.79
N ARG A 9 2.20 6.83 -13.80
CA ARG A 9 3.22 7.70 -14.40
C ARG A 9 4.26 8.03 -13.33
N LEU A 10 5.40 7.36 -13.37
CA LEU A 10 6.62 7.89 -12.76
C LEU A 10 7.14 9.03 -13.66
N ARG A 11 7.89 9.99 -13.12
CA ARG A 11 8.16 11.30 -13.77
C ARG A 11 8.80 11.22 -15.16
N ASP A 12 9.42 10.09 -15.49
CA ASP A 12 9.94 9.83 -16.83
C ASP A 12 8.92 9.09 -17.67
N LYS A 13 8.82 9.46 -18.95
CA LYS A 13 7.79 9.11 -19.95
C LYS A 13 7.55 7.60 -20.21
N HIS A 14 8.11 6.72 -19.40
CA HIS A 14 7.76 5.31 -19.35
C HIS A 14 6.51 5.11 -18.48
N ILE A 15 5.39 4.87 -19.15
CA ILE A 15 4.23 4.22 -18.54
C ILE A 15 4.70 2.84 -18.07
N LEU A 16 4.91 2.70 -16.76
CA LEU A 16 5.07 1.38 -16.16
C LEU A 16 3.69 0.80 -15.90
N SER A 17 3.49 -0.43 -16.37
CA SER A 17 2.34 -1.22 -15.95
C SER A 17 2.51 -1.53 -14.46
N PHE A 18 1.42 -1.43 -13.71
CA PHE A 18 1.39 -1.83 -12.31
C PHE A 18 0.54 -3.10 -12.18
N PRO A 19 0.93 -4.07 -11.34
CA PRO A 19 0.33 -5.40 -11.35
C PRO A 19 -1.01 -5.44 -10.58
N PHE A 20 -2.02 -4.69 -11.04
CA PHE A 20 -3.34 -4.62 -10.41
C PHE A 20 -4.08 -5.95 -10.38
N ASP A 21 -3.87 -6.81 -11.39
CA ASP A 21 -4.47 -8.13 -11.49
C ASP A 21 -3.74 -9.20 -10.66
N THR A 22 -2.90 -8.78 -9.71
CA THR A 22 -2.22 -9.69 -8.80
C THR A 22 -3.25 -10.46 -7.99
N LYS A 23 -3.35 -11.77 -8.26
CA LYS A 23 -4.01 -12.71 -7.37
C LYS A 23 -3.23 -12.76 -6.06
N LEU A 24 -3.87 -12.33 -4.99
CA LEU A 24 -3.29 -12.29 -3.65
C LEU A 24 -3.88 -13.42 -2.80
N PRO A 25 -3.08 -14.04 -1.91
CA PRO A 25 -3.58 -15.05 -1.01
C PRO A 25 -4.61 -14.41 -0.06
N GLN A 26 -5.76 -15.09 0.09
CA GLN A 26 -6.81 -14.70 1.04
C GLN A 26 -6.48 -15.15 2.47
N CYS A 27 -5.57 -16.11 2.62
CA CYS A 27 -5.20 -16.71 3.89
C CYS A 27 -3.68 -16.87 4.02
N VAL A 28 -3.16 -16.72 5.23
CA VAL A 28 -1.82 -17.13 5.65
C VAL A 28 -1.95 -17.84 6.99
N ASN A 29 -1.40 -19.05 7.10
CA ASN A 29 -1.60 -19.94 8.25
C ASN A 29 -3.10 -20.17 8.53
N THR A 30 -3.56 -19.88 9.75
CA THR A 30 -4.96 -19.99 10.17
C THR A 30 -5.75 -18.69 9.97
N THR A 31 -5.11 -17.61 9.51
CA THR A 31 -5.74 -16.30 9.33
C THR A 31 -6.24 -16.14 7.91
N CYS A 32 -7.53 -15.84 7.75
CA CYS A 32 -8.20 -15.68 6.46
C CYS A 32 -9.07 -14.42 6.42
N LEU A 33 -9.09 -13.72 5.29
CA LEU A 33 -10.07 -12.68 5.01
C LEU A 33 -11.41 -13.28 4.56
N SER A 34 -12.51 -12.57 4.77
CA SER A 34 -13.84 -12.96 4.27
C SER A 34 -14.00 -12.76 2.76
N ARG A 35 -13.17 -11.91 2.16
CA ARG A 35 -13.17 -11.59 0.74
C ARG A 35 -11.75 -11.61 0.19
N PRO A 36 -11.56 -11.95 -1.10
CA PRO A 36 -10.25 -11.86 -1.74
C PRO A 36 -9.69 -10.43 -1.64
N PRO A 37 -8.42 -10.26 -1.23
CA PRO A 37 -7.76 -8.96 -1.25
C PRO A 37 -7.59 -8.46 -2.68
N LYS A 38 -7.52 -7.14 -2.83
CA LYS A 38 -7.40 -6.45 -4.13
C LYS A 38 -6.29 -5.41 -4.07
N VAL A 39 -5.54 -5.30 -5.16
CA VAL A 39 -4.58 -4.22 -5.36
C VAL A 39 -5.33 -3.00 -5.89
N THR A 40 -5.13 -1.84 -5.28
CA THR A 40 -5.72 -0.57 -5.73
C THR A 40 -4.73 0.57 -5.53
N ILE A 41 -4.91 1.64 -6.29
CA ILE A 41 -4.34 2.95 -5.98
C ILE A 41 -5.22 3.59 -4.90
N VAL A 42 -4.59 4.17 -3.89
CA VAL A 42 -5.26 5.02 -2.90
C VAL A 42 -5.28 6.48 -3.38
N ASP A 43 -6.35 7.20 -3.09
CA ASP A 43 -6.43 8.62 -3.46
C ASP A 43 -5.31 9.43 -2.78
N ARG A 44 -5.17 9.23 -1.46
CA ARG A 44 -4.09 9.80 -0.63
C ARG A 44 -3.75 8.88 0.54
N GLY A 45 -2.46 8.69 0.78
CA GLY A 45 -1.91 8.11 2.00
C GLY A 45 -1.28 9.19 2.89
N VAL A 46 -1.27 8.99 4.19
CA VAL A 46 -0.59 9.84 5.17
C VAL A 46 0.30 9.00 6.08
N SER A 47 1.28 9.64 6.73
CA SER A 47 2.06 8.99 7.80
C SER A 47 1.97 9.76 9.10
N ALA A 48 2.04 9.05 10.22
CA ALA A 48 2.17 9.64 11.55
C ALA A 48 3.20 8.86 12.36
N SER A 49 3.89 9.50 13.29
CA SER A 49 4.86 8.85 14.19
C SER A 49 4.22 7.99 15.28
N VAL A 50 2.95 7.61 15.11
CA VAL A 50 2.15 6.86 16.08
C VAL A 50 1.35 5.78 15.35
N PHE A 51 1.19 4.63 16.00
CA PHE A 51 0.23 3.64 15.56
C PHE A 51 -1.18 4.16 15.85
N VAL A 52 -1.98 4.37 14.80
CA VAL A 52 -3.32 4.95 14.95
C VAL A 52 -4.33 3.84 15.19
N ASP A 53 -4.85 3.78 16.41
CA ASP A 53 -6.01 2.97 16.77
C ASP A 53 -7.09 3.85 17.41
N ASN A 54 -7.59 4.82 16.64
CA ASN A 54 -8.51 5.82 17.13
C ASN A 54 -9.46 6.27 16.01
N ALA A 55 -10.74 5.89 16.13
CA ALA A 55 -11.76 6.17 15.13
C ALA A 55 -11.94 7.67 14.85
N ALA A 56 -11.87 8.50 15.89
CA ALA A 56 -12.04 9.95 15.78
C ALA A 56 -10.85 10.58 15.03
N TYR A 57 -9.62 10.14 15.34
CA TYR A 57 -8.43 10.61 14.65
C TYR A 57 -8.38 10.15 13.19
N ARG A 58 -8.74 8.89 12.89
CA ARG A 58 -8.93 8.41 11.52
C ARG A 58 -9.94 9.26 10.75
N THR A 59 -11.08 9.58 11.38
CA THR A 59 -12.14 10.42 10.77
C THR A 59 -11.63 11.84 10.51
N PHE A 60 -10.86 12.41 11.45
CA PHE A 60 -10.18 13.68 11.25
C PHE A 60 -9.25 13.64 10.03
N LEU A 61 -8.38 12.63 9.93
CA LEU A 61 -7.45 12.48 8.81
C LEU A 61 -8.17 12.36 7.46
N ARG A 62 -9.26 11.59 7.40
CA ARG A 62 -10.11 11.51 6.20
C ARG A 62 -10.72 12.88 5.87
N SER A 63 -11.26 13.59 6.86
CA SER A 63 -11.93 14.88 6.63
C SER A 63 -10.97 16.00 6.18
N LYS A 64 -9.74 16.03 6.74
CA LYS A 64 -8.77 17.11 6.48
C LYS A 64 -7.89 16.84 5.27
N PHE A 65 -7.52 15.59 5.05
CA PHE A 65 -6.55 15.23 4.03
C PHE A 65 -7.12 14.33 2.94
N ASN A 66 -8.40 13.94 3.01
CA ASN A 66 -8.97 12.90 2.14
C ASN A 66 -8.17 11.57 2.19
N ALA A 67 -7.49 11.30 3.31
CA ALA A 67 -6.64 10.13 3.48
C ALA A 67 -7.49 8.84 3.50
N THR A 68 -7.06 7.82 2.76
CA THR A 68 -7.68 6.48 2.74
C THR A 68 -6.79 5.41 3.36
N ALA A 69 -5.53 5.74 3.64
CA ALA A 69 -4.58 4.87 4.32
C ALA A 69 -3.66 5.72 5.20
N ILE A 70 -3.26 5.16 6.34
CA ILE A 70 -2.24 5.71 7.23
C ILE A 70 -1.21 4.64 7.55
N ASP A 71 0.06 5.02 7.52
CA ASP A 71 1.17 4.22 8.02
C ASP A 71 2.10 5.10 8.88
N MET A 72 3.31 4.63 9.18
CA MET A 72 4.24 5.35 10.04
C MET A 72 5.46 5.93 9.30
N GLU A 73 5.77 5.45 8.07
CA GLU A 73 7.04 5.78 7.41
C GLU A 73 6.91 6.34 5.99
N SER A 74 5.84 6.05 5.23
CA SER A 74 5.84 6.27 3.77
C SER A 74 6.06 7.73 3.36
N ALA A 75 5.47 8.69 4.06
CA ALA A 75 5.62 10.11 3.77
C ALA A 75 7.05 10.61 4.06
N ALA A 76 7.72 10.05 5.09
CA ALA A 76 9.11 10.39 5.39
C ALA A 76 10.06 9.87 4.31
N VAL A 77 9.88 8.62 3.86
CA VAL A 77 10.64 8.05 2.73
C VAL A 77 10.39 8.86 1.45
N ALA A 78 9.12 9.16 1.16
CA ALA A 78 8.73 9.96 0.01
C ALA A 78 9.37 11.37 0.02
N LEU A 79 9.46 12.00 1.19
CA LEU A 79 10.10 13.31 1.34
C LEU A 79 11.58 13.25 0.97
N ILE A 80 12.33 12.26 1.45
CA ILE A 80 13.74 12.10 1.12
C ILE A 80 13.93 11.79 -0.36
N CYS A 81 13.16 10.85 -0.92
CA CYS A 81 13.22 10.56 -2.37
C CYS A 81 12.91 11.81 -3.21
N HIS A 82 11.93 12.61 -2.79
CA HIS A 82 11.60 13.87 -3.44
C HIS A 82 12.76 14.86 -3.39
N GLN A 83 13.40 15.05 -2.22
CA GLN A 83 14.57 15.93 -2.05
C GLN A 83 15.77 15.47 -2.88
N GLN A 84 15.94 14.16 -3.06
CA GLN A 84 17.02 13.57 -3.86
C GLN A 84 16.66 13.42 -5.35
N ALA A 85 15.49 13.91 -5.78
CA ALA A 85 14.96 13.75 -7.14
C ALA A 85 14.92 12.27 -7.62
N LEU A 86 14.72 11.33 -6.71
CA LEU A 86 14.60 9.90 -7.00
C LEU A 86 13.13 9.51 -7.20
N PRO A 87 12.81 8.70 -8.24
CA PRO A 87 11.47 8.12 -8.36
C PRO A 87 11.22 7.14 -7.20
N PHE A 88 10.01 7.16 -6.68
CA PHE A 88 9.60 6.25 -5.60
C PHE A 88 8.17 5.77 -5.80
N VAL A 89 7.87 4.61 -5.23
CA VAL A 89 6.53 4.07 -5.11
C VAL A 89 6.38 3.46 -3.72
N VAL A 90 5.21 3.63 -3.13
CA VAL A 90 4.86 3.05 -1.83
C VAL A 90 3.84 1.96 -2.09
N ILE A 91 4.19 0.73 -1.70
CA ILE A 91 3.30 -0.44 -1.75
C ILE A 91 3.01 -0.82 -0.30
N ARG A 92 1.74 -0.75 0.08
CA ARG A 92 1.27 -1.09 1.43
C ARG A 92 0.07 -2.02 1.33
N SER A 93 -0.02 -2.92 2.29
CA SER A 93 -1.22 -3.73 2.54
C SER A 93 -1.78 -3.36 3.90
N LEU A 94 -3.11 -3.30 4.01
CA LEU A 94 -3.79 -2.88 5.23
C LEU A 94 -3.87 -4.04 6.22
N SER A 95 -3.38 -3.84 7.44
CA SER A 95 -3.44 -4.83 8.53
C SER A 95 -4.54 -4.54 9.56
N ASN A 96 -5.04 -3.31 9.65
CA ASN A 96 -6.09 -2.93 10.59
C ASN A 96 -6.97 -1.77 10.07
N LEU A 97 -7.96 -1.39 10.88
CA LEU A 97 -8.99 -0.40 10.54
C LEU A 97 -8.79 0.98 11.19
N ALA A 98 -7.66 1.20 11.86
CA ALA A 98 -7.30 2.42 12.57
C ALA A 98 -8.38 2.90 13.55
N GLY A 99 -8.74 2.05 14.52
CA GLY A 99 -9.86 2.27 15.45
C GLY A 99 -11.23 1.96 14.85
N GLY A 100 -11.31 1.20 13.77
CA GLY A 100 -12.57 0.69 13.22
C GLY A 100 -12.96 -0.69 13.74
N GLY A 101 -12.07 -1.31 14.51
CA GLY A 101 -12.24 -2.62 15.12
C GLY A 101 -12.94 -2.58 16.47
N SER A 102 -12.81 -3.68 17.21
CA SER A 102 -13.24 -3.75 18.61
C SER A 102 -12.20 -3.18 19.57
N ASP A 103 -12.61 -2.73 20.75
CA ASP A 103 -11.68 -2.26 21.80
C ASP A 103 -10.91 -3.39 22.50
N VAL A 104 -11.18 -4.66 22.16
CA VAL A 104 -10.63 -5.84 22.84
C VAL A 104 -9.33 -6.33 22.20
N SER A 105 -9.20 -6.20 20.88
CA SER A 105 -8.01 -6.58 20.13
C SER A 105 -7.89 -5.77 18.85
N ASN A 106 -6.65 -5.55 18.39
CA ASN A 106 -6.39 -4.87 17.14
C ASN A 106 -6.25 -5.89 16.00
N GLU A 107 -6.88 -5.60 14.86
CA GLU A 107 -6.77 -6.45 13.67
C GLU A 107 -5.32 -6.64 13.19
N ALA A 108 -4.42 -5.70 13.51
CA ALA A 108 -3.01 -5.79 13.12
C ALA A 108 -2.32 -7.03 13.68
N ASP A 109 -2.69 -7.48 14.89
CA ASP A 109 -2.12 -8.67 15.51
C ASP A 109 -2.51 -9.95 14.74
N LEU A 110 -3.70 -9.95 14.17
CA LEU A 110 -4.23 -11.08 13.41
C LEU A 110 -3.75 -11.04 11.95
N PHE A 111 -3.94 -9.91 11.28
CA PHE A 111 -3.74 -9.79 9.83
C PHE A 111 -2.35 -9.28 9.43
N GLY A 112 -1.46 -8.95 10.37
CA GLY A 112 -0.11 -8.44 10.09
C GLY A 112 0.68 -9.34 9.13
N SER A 113 0.72 -10.65 9.39
CA SER A 113 1.41 -11.62 8.53
C SER A 113 0.80 -11.73 7.13
N LEU A 114 -0.53 -11.70 7.03
CA LEU A 114 -1.24 -11.73 5.75
C LEU A 114 -0.98 -10.45 4.95
N ALA A 115 -1.04 -9.29 5.61
CA ALA A 115 -0.77 -8.00 5.00
C ALA A 115 0.67 -7.93 4.49
N ALA A 116 1.65 -8.38 5.28
CA ALA A 116 3.04 -8.46 4.88
C ALA A 116 3.24 -9.34 3.63
N GLN A 117 2.68 -10.55 3.61
CA GLN A 117 2.77 -11.46 2.45
C GLN A 117 2.16 -10.81 1.20
N ASN A 118 0.96 -10.23 1.33
CA ASN A 118 0.28 -9.57 0.23
C ASN A 118 1.12 -8.41 -0.33
N SER A 119 1.76 -7.62 0.54
CA SER A 119 2.63 -6.52 0.13
C SER A 119 3.87 -6.99 -0.63
N VAL A 120 4.51 -8.07 -0.16
CA VAL A 120 5.67 -8.69 -0.81
C VAL A 120 5.30 -9.25 -2.18
N ASP A 121 4.16 -9.92 -2.31
CA ASP A 121 3.71 -10.50 -3.58
C ASP A 121 3.52 -9.43 -4.68
N VAL A 122 2.94 -8.28 -4.33
CA VAL A 122 2.80 -7.14 -5.26
C VAL A 122 4.17 -6.54 -5.59
N LEU A 123 5.03 -6.36 -4.59
CA LEU A 123 6.37 -5.81 -4.77
C LEU A 123 7.20 -6.67 -5.74
N MET A 124 7.23 -7.99 -5.54
CA MET A 124 7.99 -8.90 -6.40
C MET A 124 7.51 -8.85 -7.85
N LYS A 125 6.19 -8.78 -8.06
CA LYS A 125 5.63 -8.59 -9.41
C LYS A 125 5.99 -7.24 -10.00
N PHE A 126 5.91 -6.17 -9.21
CA PHE A 126 6.30 -4.83 -9.65
C PHE A 126 7.78 -4.78 -10.06
N VAL A 127 8.68 -5.35 -9.25
CA VAL A 127 10.12 -5.43 -9.56
C VAL A 127 10.35 -6.20 -10.85
N GLY A 128 9.64 -7.32 -11.08
CA GLY A 128 9.72 -8.07 -12.33
C GLY A 128 9.23 -7.32 -13.58
N LEU A 129 8.47 -6.23 -13.41
CA LEU A 129 8.04 -5.34 -14.50
C LEU A 129 9.02 -4.19 -14.75
N LEU A 130 10.00 -3.98 -13.86
CA LEU A 130 11.00 -2.95 -14.06
C LEU A 130 11.93 -3.33 -15.22
N PRO A 131 12.34 -2.36 -16.06
CA PRO A 131 13.30 -2.62 -17.12
C PRO A 131 14.59 -3.18 -16.53
N THR A 132 15.09 -4.28 -17.08
CA THR A 132 16.42 -4.77 -16.73
C THR A 132 17.44 -3.83 -17.33
N HIS A 133 18.31 -3.28 -16.47
CA HIS A 133 19.44 -2.49 -16.94
C HIS A 133 20.40 -3.45 -17.65
N LYS A 134 20.40 -3.46 -18.99
CA LYS A 134 21.48 -4.12 -19.73
C LYS A 134 22.75 -3.34 -19.44
N SER A 135 23.73 -3.94 -18.77
CA SER A 135 25.08 -3.40 -18.73
C SER A 135 25.53 -3.21 -20.18
N LYS A 136 25.99 -2.00 -20.52
CA LYS A 136 26.83 -1.84 -21.70
C LYS A 136 28.14 -2.52 -21.35
N ASP A 137 28.42 -3.65 -21.98
CA ASP A 137 29.77 -4.22 -22.07
C ASP A 137 30.72 -3.20 -22.73
#